data_AF-C5MR32-F1
#
_entry.id   AF-C5MR32-F1
#
_cell.length_a   1.000
_cell.length_b   1.000
_cell.length_c   1.000
_cell.angle_alpha   90.00
_cell.angle_beta   90.00
_cell.angle_gamma   90.00
#
_symmetry.space_group_name_H-M   'P 1'
#
loop_
_entity.id
_entity.type
_entity.pdbx_description
1 polymer ?
#
loop_
_entity_poly.entity_id
_entity_poly.type
_entity_poly.pdbx_seq_one_letter_code
_entity_poly.pdbx_strand_id
1 'polypeptide(L)' 'VSPMMEQIIFFHDHSLIILIMINVLVCYMMLNMFFNKFINRFLLEGQMIELIWTILPAITLIFIALPSLRLLYL' A
#
# COMPACT_ATOMS: atom_id res chain seq x y z
N VAL A 1 8.25 5.85 29.71
CA VAL A 1 7.69 6.08 28.35
C VAL A 1 6.70 7.22 28.48
N SER A 2 6.82 8.28 27.68
CA SER A 2 5.82 9.36 27.68
C SER A 2 4.56 8.90 26.93
N PRO A 3 3.36 9.40 27.28
CA PRO A 3 2.12 9.01 26.59
C PRO A 3 2.16 9.30 25.08
N MET A 4 2.90 10.33 24.65
CA MET A 4 3.12 10.63 23.23
C MET A 4 3.95 9.55 22.52
N MET A 5 4.98 9.01 23.18
CA MET A 5 5.83 7.98 22.59
C MET A 5 5.05 6.68 22.33
N GLU A 6 4.13 6.33 23.22
CA GLU A 6 3.28 5.14 23.05
C GLU A 6 2.37 5.27 21.82
N GLN A 7 1.78 6.45 21.59
CA GLN A 7 0.96 6.71 20.40
C GLN A 7 1.77 6.68 19.09
N ILE A 8 3.01 7.18 19.11
CA ILE A 8 3.92 7.11 17.96
C ILE A 8 4.27 5.65 17.63
N ILE A 9 4.51 4.82 18.63
CA ILE A 9 4.80 3.38 18.44
C ILE A 9 3.59 2.68 17.82
N PHE A 10 2.38 2.91 18.33
CA PHE A 10 1.16 2.34 17.74
C PHE A 10 0.96 2.74 16.27
N PHE A 11 1.22 4.00 15.93
CA PHE A 11 1.14 4.47 14.56
C PHE A 11 2.21 3.87 13.66
N HIS A 12 3.45 3.80 14.15
CA HIS A 12 4.55 3.16 13.43
C HIS A 12 4.20 1.72 13.07
N ASP A 13 3.74 0.92 14.04
CA ASP A 13 3.42 -0.49 13.82
C ASP A 13 2.25 -0.65 12.84
N HIS A 14 1.22 0.19 12.94
CA HIS A 14 0.12 0.19 11.97
C HIS A 14 0.60 0.52 10.55
N SER A 15 1.44 1.55 10.41
CA SER A 15 1.99 1.95 9.10
C SER A 15 2.88 0.85 8.50
N LEU A 16 3.67 0.18 9.35
CA LEU A 16 4.56 -0.91 8.95
C LEU A 16 3.78 -2.11 8.41
N ILE A 17 2.66 -2.47 9.07
CA ILE A 17 1.79 -3.57 8.61
C ILE A 17 1.25 -3.28 7.21
N ILE A 18 0.81 -2.04 6.94
CA ILE A 18 0.30 -1.65 5.62
C ILE A 18 1.42 -1.70 4.57
N LEU A 19 2.61 -1.17 4.89
CA LEU A 19 3.75 -1.20 3.97
C LEU A 19 4.21 -2.63 3.64
N ILE A 20 4.25 -3.52 4.63
CA ILE A 20 4.57 -4.94 4.41
C ILE A 20 3.51 -5.60 3.51
N MET A 21 2.22 -5.31 3.74
CA MET A 21 1.14 -5.84 2.90
C MET A 21 1.30 -5.40 1.43
N ILE A 22 1.64 -4.13 1.18
CA ILE A 22 1.90 -3.62 -0.17
C ILE A 22 3.11 -4.33 -0.79
N ASN A 23 4.21 -4.46 -0.04
CA ASN A 23 5.43 -5.13 -0.54
C ASN A 23 5.18 -6.60 -0.90
N VAL A 24 4.42 -7.33 -0.08
CA VAL A 24 4.06 -8.72 -0.38
C VAL A 24 3.19 -8.81 -1.62
N LEU A 25 2.21 -7.90 -1.78
CA LEU A 25 1.35 -7.85 -2.96
C LEU A 25 2.13 -7.58 -4.24
N VAL A 26 3.04 -6.60 -4.21
CA VAL A 26 3.92 -6.28 -5.36
C VAL A 26 4.84 -7.46 -5.68
N CYS A 27 5.48 -8.05 -4.68
CA CYS A 27 6.34 -9.22 -4.86
C CYS A 27 5.58 -10.40 -5.50
N TYR A 28 4.37 -10.67 -5.01
CA TYR A 28 3.49 -11.70 -5.57
C TYR A 28 3.11 -11.42 -7.04
N MET A 29 2.76 -10.18 -7.38
CA MET A 29 2.48 -9.80 -8.78
C MET A 29 3.69 -9.99 -9.69
N MET A 30 4.89 -9.60 -9.23
CA MET A 30 6.12 -9.78 -9.99
C MET A 30 6.42 -11.28 -10.21
N LEU A 31 6.32 -12.10 -9.17
CA LEU A 31 6.50 -13.55 -9.25
C LEU A 31 5.53 -14.19 -10.24
N ASN A 32 4.25 -13.81 -10.20
CA ASN A 32 3.25 -14.32 -11.13
C ASN A 32 3.57 -13.98 -12.59
N MET A 33 4.10 -12.79 -12.87
CA MET A 33 4.51 -12.42 -14.23
C MET A 33 5.67 -13.28 -14.73
N PHE A 34 6.62 -13.67 -13.87
CA PHE A 34 7.72 -14.56 -14.27
C PHE A 34 7.27 -15.98 -14.62
N PHE A 35 6.25 -16.52 -13.93
CA PHE A 35 5.72 -17.86 -14.19
C PHE A 35 4.59 -17.90 -15.23
N ASN A 36 4.08 -16.74 -15.65
CA ASN A 36 2.99 -16.68 -16.62
C ASN A 36 3.48 -17.03 -18.03
N LYS A 37 2.87 -18.05 -18.64
CA LYS A 37 3.18 -18.51 -20.00
C LYS A 37 2.26 -17.89 -21.08
N PHE A 38 1.20 -17.19 -20.67
CA PHE A 38 0.23 -16.61 -21.60
C PHE A 38 0.63 -15.18 -21.98
N ILE A 39 0.75 -14.94 -23.28
CA ILE A 39 1.06 -13.61 -23.83
C ILE A 39 -0.24 -12.94 -24.26
N ASN A 40 -0.64 -11.88 -23.56
CA ASN A 40 -1.78 -11.04 -23.94
C ASN A 40 -1.31 -9.60 -24.27
N ARG A 41 -1.21 -9.26 -25.56
CA ARG A 41 -0.77 -7.93 -26.01
C ARG A 41 -1.78 -6.82 -25.72
N PHE A 42 -3.08 -7.14 -25.69
CA PHE A 42 -4.12 -6.15 -25.40
C PHE A 42 -4.13 -5.69 -23.94
N LEU A 43 -3.39 -6.38 -23.05
CA LEU A 43 -3.22 -5.98 -21.66
C LEU A 43 -2.32 -4.72 -21.51
N LEU A 44 -1.53 -4.38 -22.53
CA LEU A 44 -0.60 -3.23 -22.52
C LEU A 44 -1.31 -1.88 -22.57
N GLU A 45 -2.50 -1.81 -23.17
CA GLU A 45 -3.32 -0.58 -23.25
C GLU A 45 -4.53 -0.64 -22.31
N GLY A 46 -4.39 -1.35 -21.19
CA GLY A 46 -5.45 -1.58 -20.23
C GLY A 46 -5.71 -0.38 -19.31
N GLN A 47 -6.26 0.72 -19.83
CA GLN A 47 -6.55 1.95 -19.06
C GLN A 47 -7.35 1.70 -17.76
N MET A 48 -8.27 0.74 -17.80
CA MET A 48 -9.02 0.31 -16.61
C MET A 48 -8.14 -0.32 -15.53
N ILE A 49 -7.12 -1.10 -15.91
CA ILE A 49 -6.16 -1.70 -14.99
C ILE A 49 -5.30 -0.60 -14.37
N GLU A 50 -4.91 0.41 -15.15
CA GLU A 50 -4.14 1.55 -14.65
C GLU A 50 -4.90 2.34 -13.60
N LEU A 51 -6.19 2.58 -13.85
CA LEU A 51 -7.06 3.26 -12.90
C LEU A 51 -7.17 2.46 -11.59
N ILE A 52 -7.34 1.14 -11.66
CA ILE A 52 -7.41 0.27 -10.48
C ILE A 52 -6.13 0.34 -9.65
N TRP A 53 -4.95 0.17 -10.27
CA TRP A 53 -3.68 0.20 -9.53
C TRP A 53 -3.24 1.61 -9.10
N THR A 54 -3.93 2.67 -9.54
CA THR A 54 -3.67 4.05 -9.09
C THR A 54 -4.55 4.40 -7.89
N ILE A 55 -5.83 4.02 -7.94
CA ILE A 55 -6.79 4.31 -6.86
C ILE A 55 -6.51 3.44 -5.64
N LEU A 56 -6.18 2.16 -5.82
CA LEU A 56 -5.91 1.25 -4.69
C LEU A 56 -4.79 1.78 -3.76
N PRO A 57 -3.59 2.14 -4.26
CA PRO A 57 -2.55 2.75 -3.43
C PRO A 57 -2.97 4.10 -2.83
N ALA A 58 -3.66 4.96 -3.60
CA ALA A 58 -4.10 6.26 -3.10
C ALA A 58 -5.01 6.12 -1.87
N ILE A 59 -5.96 5.18 -1.89
CA ILE A 59 -6.83 4.88 -0.75
C ILE A 59 -6.01 4.37 0.44
N THR A 60 -5.08 3.44 0.22
CA THR A 60 -4.24 2.92 1.32
C THR A 60 -3.38 4.01 1.98
N LEU A 61 -2.89 4.99 1.20
CA LEU A 61 -2.12 6.11 1.73
C LEU A 61 -2.99 7.08 2.56
N ILE A 62 -4.25 7.29 2.17
CA ILE A 62 -5.19 8.10 2.96
C ILE A 62 -5.41 7.48 4.35
N PHE A 63 -5.53 6.16 4.44
CA PHE A 63 -5.66 5.45 5.71
C PHE A 63 -4.43 5.62 6.62
N ILE A 64 -3.24 5.80 6.06
CA ILE A 64 -2.04 6.14 6.83
C ILE A 64 -2.05 7.62 7.25
N ALA A 65 -2.46 8.52 6.36
CA ALA A 65 -2.38 9.96 6.59
C ALA A 65 -3.37 10.46 7.67
N LEU A 66 -4.57 9.88 7.77
CA LEU A 66 -5.58 10.31 8.75
C LEU A 66 -5.11 10.17 10.22
N PRO A 67 -4.64 9.00 10.69
CA PRO A 67 -4.09 8.87 12.04
C PRO A 67 -2.78 9.66 12.21
N SER A 68 -1.97 9.82 11.16
CA SER A 68 -0.72 10.58 11.25
C SER A 68 -0.98 12.07 11.53
N LEU A 69 -1.95 12.66 10.84
CA LEU A 69 -2.34 14.05 11.07
C LEU A 69 -2.90 14.23 12.48
N ARG A 70 -3.76 13.31 12.93
CA ARG A 70 -4.31 13.36 14.29
C ARG A 70 -3.22 13.39 15.36
N LEU A 71 -2.13 12.62 15.20
CA LEU A 71 -1.02 12.59 16.14
C LEU A 71 -0.16 13.86 16.13
N LEU A 72 -0.04 14.54 15.00
CA LEU A 72 0.73 15.78 14.88
C LEU A 72 0.05 16.95 15.61
N TYR A 73 -1.29 16.96 15.62
CA TYR A 73 -2.10 18.00 16.25
C TYR A 73 -2.48 17.72 17.72
N LEU A 74 -2.03 16.59 18.28
CA LEU A 74 -2.14 16.26 19.71
C LEU A 74 -0.91 16.77 20.46
#